data_AF-A0A7E6CW97-F1
#
_entry.id   AF-A0A7E6CW97-F1
#
_cell.length_a   1.000
_cell.length_b   1.000
_cell.length_c   1.000
_cell.angle_alpha   90.00
_cell.angle_beta   90.00
_cell.angle_gamma   90.00
#
_symmetry.space_group_name_H-M   'P 1'
#
loop_
_entity.id
_entity.type
_entity.pdbx_description
1 polymer ?
#
loop_
_entity_poly.entity_id
_entity_poly.type
_entity_poly.pdbx_seq_one_letter_code
_entity_poly.pdbx_strand_id
1 'polypeptide(L)'
;MCSECILVSEEGGESGTGFREEVTQLSRMTHWLQLVLSVGWGQMGMIVVGGFFLKTLFLERGKGERKRGRQISVDCNISVCRTTLTMEPPVGSSLLITSPLLQEFFTDSLWGTLPCSWQEALDGLNPPQLATLLLGMPGDGEVVRYRSVWPLTLLALKSTAYALAFNRTPGFQTPSEFLENPSQSSRLTAPFRKHVRPKKQHEIRRLGELVKKLSDLTGCTQVVDVGSGQGHLSRFMSLGLGLKVKSIEGDQRLVERAQHLDQELLQALEKEEKRNPQVVQIGSRRSPHHVVQWVDPRTRCEELLLPLEDSPQGGARLLLTGLHACGDLSVALLRHFSCCPEVEALASVGCCYMKLSDPGGYPLSQWVATLPGYELSYRLREGACHALEEYAQRLQKAGPGLRTHCYRAALETVIRHAQPKLRRPGVQGIPRVHELKIEEYVQRGLQRVGLDPQLPLNLAALRAHQAQENRVVAFFSLALLLAPLVETLILLDRLLYLQEQGFHSELLPIFSPELSPRNLVLVATKGPLGQAFSVLESEDS
;
A
#
# COMPACT_ATOMS: atom_id res chain seq x y z
N MET A 1 -48.62 -18.87 25.27
CA MET A 1 -49.66 -18.24 24.42
C MET A 1 -48.95 -17.60 23.25
N CYS A 2 -49.15 -18.17 22.06
CA CYS A 2 -48.66 -17.67 20.77
C CYS A 2 -49.38 -16.39 20.37
N SER A 3 -48.70 -15.52 19.61
CA SER A 3 -49.28 -14.60 18.62
C SER A 3 -48.12 -14.23 17.67
N GLU A 4 -47.87 -14.98 16.60
CA GLU A 4 -48.34 -14.75 15.23
C GLU A 4 -48.11 -13.31 14.71
N CYS A 5 -47.27 -13.21 13.67
CA CYS A 5 -47.55 -12.45 12.46
C CYS A 5 -46.75 -13.06 11.30
N ILE A 6 -47.46 -13.84 10.49
CA ILE A 6 -47.06 -14.31 9.16
C ILE A 6 -47.17 -13.11 8.21
N LEU A 7 -46.13 -12.82 7.42
CA LEU A 7 -46.31 -12.12 6.15
C LEU A 7 -45.61 -12.90 5.04
N VAL A 8 -46.40 -13.06 3.99
CA VAL A 8 -46.25 -13.92 2.82
C VAL A 8 -45.23 -13.34 1.85
N SER A 9 -44.47 -14.25 1.27
CA SER A 9 -43.54 -14.07 0.15
C SER A 9 -44.26 -13.65 -1.13
N GLU A 10 -43.70 -12.69 -1.87
CA GLU A 10 -43.84 -12.64 -3.32
C GLU A 10 -42.46 -12.84 -3.96
N GLU A 11 -42.43 -13.81 -4.87
CA GLU A 11 -41.28 -14.17 -5.69
C GLU A 11 -41.02 -13.10 -6.76
N GLY A 12 -39.73 -12.84 -7.02
CA GLY A 12 -39.31 -12.00 -8.13
C GLY A 12 -37.80 -12.03 -8.34
N GLY A 13 -37.35 -12.94 -9.22
CA GLY A 13 -36.30 -12.68 -10.22
C GLY A 13 -34.87 -12.41 -9.74
N GLU A 14 -34.05 -13.46 -9.86
CA GLU A 14 -32.68 -13.50 -10.41
C GLU A 14 -31.64 -12.37 -10.15
N SER A 15 -30.43 -12.85 -9.83
CA SER A 15 -29.11 -12.19 -9.89
C SER A 15 -28.76 -11.23 -8.75
N GLY A 16 -28.04 -11.73 -7.74
CA GLY A 16 -27.56 -10.91 -6.63
C GLY A 16 -26.67 -11.65 -5.65
N THR A 17 -25.70 -12.42 -6.14
CA THR A 17 -24.78 -13.17 -5.26
C THR A 17 -23.49 -12.43 -4.93
N GLY A 18 -23.09 -11.40 -5.69
CA GLY A 18 -21.85 -10.61 -5.41
C GLY A 18 -22.02 -9.49 -4.39
N PHE A 19 -23.10 -8.71 -4.50
CA PHE A 19 -23.31 -7.50 -3.65
C PHE A 19 -23.54 -7.83 -2.17
N ARG A 20 -24.03 -9.03 -1.86
CA ARG A 20 -24.24 -9.49 -0.47
C ARG A 20 -22.95 -9.88 0.25
N GLU A 21 -21.91 -10.30 -0.47
CA GLU A 21 -20.60 -10.66 0.11
C GLU A 21 -19.74 -9.44 0.45
N GLU A 22 -19.79 -8.38 -0.36
CA GLU A 22 -19.04 -7.13 -0.12
C GLU A 22 -19.63 -6.31 1.04
N VAL A 23 -20.96 -6.22 1.13
CA VAL A 23 -21.64 -5.56 2.27
C VAL A 23 -21.42 -6.35 3.57
N THR A 24 -21.26 -7.68 3.51
CA THR A 24 -20.86 -8.46 4.69
C THR A 24 -19.38 -8.32 5.04
N GLN A 25 -18.47 -8.11 4.09
CA GLN A 25 -17.06 -7.79 4.41
C GLN A 25 -16.93 -6.40 5.05
N LEU A 26 -17.60 -5.37 4.53
CA LEU A 26 -17.61 -4.03 5.12
C LEU A 26 -18.29 -4.00 6.50
N SER A 27 -19.42 -4.69 6.69
CA SER A 27 -20.07 -4.83 8.01
C SER A 27 -19.20 -5.58 9.03
N ARG A 28 -18.42 -6.59 8.57
CA ARG A 28 -17.45 -7.30 9.42
C ARG A 28 -16.25 -6.41 9.73
N MET A 29 -15.64 -5.78 8.74
CA MET A 29 -14.50 -4.87 8.93
C MET A 29 -14.85 -3.68 9.81
N THR A 30 -16.06 -3.10 9.71
CA THR A 30 -16.51 -1.99 10.57
C THR A 30 -16.63 -2.40 12.03
N HIS A 31 -17.26 -3.55 12.34
CA HIS A 31 -17.30 -4.11 13.69
C HIS A 31 -15.89 -4.45 14.23
N TRP A 32 -14.97 -4.88 13.36
CA TRP A 32 -13.62 -5.27 13.74
C TRP A 32 -12.65 -4.09 13.84
N LEU A 33 -12.72 -3.05 13.01
CA LEU A 33 -11.96 -1.81 13.16
C LEU A 33 -12.35 -1.09 14.45
N GLN A 34 -13.66 -1.07 14.76
CA GLN A 34 -14.14 -0.58 16.04
C GLN A 34 -13.56 -1.42 17.20
N LEU A 35 -13.33 -2.71 17.01
CA LEU A 35 -12.62 -3.57 17.97
C LEU A 35 -11.11 -3.29 18.04
N VAL A 36 -10.41 -3.23 16.92
CA VAL A 36 -8.95 -3.00 16.84
C VAL A 36 -8.56 -1.61 17.37
N LEU A 37 -9.42 -0.61 17.18
CA LEU A 37 -9.19 0.76 17.60
C LEU A 37 -9.77 1.07 18.99
N SER A 38 -10.92 0.48 19.39
CA SER A 38 -11.50 0.72 20.73
C SER A 38 -10.98 -0.21 21.82
N VAL A 39 -10.43 -1.38 21.45
CA VAL A 39 -9.98 -2.39 22.40
C VAL A 39 -8.46 -2.37 22.40
N GLY A 40 -7.87 -1.75 23.43
CA GLY A 40 -6.44 -1.90 23.68
C GLY A 40 -6.04 -3.37 23.55
N TRP A 41 -5.00 -3.64 22.76
CA TRP A 41 -4.65 -4.96 22.19
C TRP A 41 -4.57 -6.13 23.20
N GLY A 42 -4.55 -5.84 24.50
CA GLY A 42 -4.76 -6.81 25.57
C GLY A 42 -6.03 -7.66 25.51
N GLN A 43 -7.13 -7.10 25.03
CA GLN A 43 -8.42 -7.82 24.96
C GLN A 43 -8.62 -8.54 23.61
N MET A 44 -7.78 -8.27 22.60
CA MET A 44 -7.83 -8.93 21.29
C MET A 44 -7.58 -10.45 21.39
N GLY A 45 -6.78 -10.88 22.39
CA GLY A 45 -6.50 -12.30 22.65
C GLY A 45 -7.72 -13.14 23.01
N MET A 46 -8.77 -12.56 23.58
CA MET A 46 -10.01 -13.28 23.89
C MET A 46 -10.93 -13.45 22.68
N ILE A 47 -10.89 -12.51 21.74
CA ILE A 47 -11.82 -12.47 20.59
C ILE A 47 -11.33 -13.40 19.47
N VAL A 48 -10.01 -13.58 19.35
CA VAL A 48 -9.39 -14.57 18.44
C VAL A 48 -9.82 -16.01 18.80
N VAL A 49 -10.04 -16.32 20.08
CA VAL A 49 -10.52 -17.65 20.52
C VAL A 49 -11.97 -17.90 20.08
N GLY A 50 -12.83 -16.87 20.09
CA GLY A 50 -14.21 -16.96 19.59
C GLY A 50 -14.29 -17.07 18.06
N GLY A 51 -13.45 -16.33 17.33
CA GLY A 51 -13.39 -16.37 15.87
C GLY A 51 -12.80 -17.68 15.31
N PHE A 52 -11.86 -18.31 16.03
CA PHE A 52 -11.31 -19.61 15.67
C PHE A 52 -12.37 -20.72 15.67
N PHE A 53 -13.32 -20.70 16.62
CA PHE A 53 -14.41 -21.69 16.68
C PHE A 53 -15.37 -21.61 15.47
N LEU A 54 -15.64 -20.41 14.95
CA LEU A 54 -16.51 -20.24 13.78
C LEU A 54 -15.86 -20.75 12.48
N LYS A 55 -14.53 -20.64 12.34
CA LYS A 55 -13.83 -21.08 11.12
C LYS A 55 -13.70 -22.60 11.05
N THR A 56 -13.50 -23.27 12.18
CA THR A 56 -13.39 -24.74 12.25
C THR A 56 -14.73 -25.43 11.95
N LEU A 57 -15.85 -24.86 12.41
CA LEU A 57 -17.21 -25.37 12.11
C LEU A 57 -17.61 -25.25 10.63
N PHE A 58 -17.01 -24.33 9.88
CA PHE A 58 -17.26 -24.18 8.44
C PHE A 58 -16.34 -25.05 7.57
N LEU A 59 -15.11 -25.34 8.02
CA LEU A 59 -14.16 -26.17 7.27
C LEU A 59 -14.46 -27.68 7.34
N GLU A 60 -15.10 -28.17 8.40
CA GLU A 60 -15.51 -29.58 8.48
C GLU A 60 -16.71 -29.94 7.58
N ARG A 61 -17.50 -28.97 7.10
CA ARG A 61 -18.57 -29.23 6.11
C ARG A 61 -18.08 -29.36 4.66
N GLY A 62 -16.78 -29.19 4.40
CA GLY A 62 -16.19 -29.20 3.06
C GLY A 62 -15.63 -30.55 2.57
N LYS A 63 -15.74 -31.63 3.35
CA LYS A 63 -15.27 -32.97 2.95
C LYS A 63 -16.35 -34.04 3.17
N GLY A 64 -17.11 -34.36 2.12
CA GLY A 64 -18.02 -35.51 2.15
C GLY A 64 -19.07 -35.53 1.03
N GLU A 65 -18.77 -36.29 -0.01
CA GLU A 65 -19.68 -37.03 -0.91
C GLU A 65 -20.98 -36.40 -1.45
N ARG A 66 -21.07 -36.33 -2.78
CA ARG A 66 -22.34 -36.28 -3.54
C ARG A 66 -23.17 -37.54 -3.25
N LYS A 67 -24.23 -37.46 -2.45
CA LYS A 67 -25.42 -38.33 -2.59
C LYS A 67 -26.73 -37.61 -2.27
N ARG A 68 -27.65 -37.75 -3.23
CA ARG A 68 -29.12 -37.53 -3.29
C ARG A 68 -29.82 -36.91 -2.06
N GLY A 69 -30.47 -35.77 -2.32
CA GLY A 69 -31.88 -35.53 -2.00
C GLY A 69 -32.32 -35.61 -0.54
N ARG A 70 -32.24 -34.47 0.16
CA ARG A 70 -33.26 -33.90 1.08
C ARG A 70 -32.66 -32.66 1.74
N GLN A 71 -33.26 -31.50 1.50
CA GLN A 71 -32.89 -30.23 2.11
C GLN A 71 -33.55 -30.17 3.49
N ILE A 72 -32.76 -30.29 4.55
CA ILE A 72 -33.20 -30.01 5.92
C ILE A 72 -32.79 -28.56 6.22
N SER A 73 -33.78 -27.67 6.30
CA SER A 73 -33.59 -26.33 6.85
C SER A 73 -33.39 -26.44 8.36
N VAL A 74 -32.29 -25.88 8.86
CA VAL A 74 -32.10 -25.65 10.29
C VAL A 74 -31.93 -24.14 10.46
N ASP A 75 -33.00 -23.48 10.91
CA ASP A 75 -32.95 -22.10 11.35
C ASP A 75 -32.17 -22.01 12.67
N CYS A 76 -30.95 -21.48 12.61
CA CYS A 76 -30.20 -21.09 13.80
C CYS A 76 -30.33 -19.58 14.02
N ASN A 77 -31.26 -19.18 14.88
CA ASN A 77 -31.26 -17.86 15.52
C ASN A 77 -30.03 -17.74 16.43
N ILE A 78 -29.09 -16.86 16.10
CA ILE A 78 -27.90 -16.59 16.92
C ILE A 78 -28.25 -15.50 17.95
N SER A 79 -28.47 -15.89 19.20
CA SER A 79 -28.40 -14.97 20.35
C SER A 79 -26.94 -14.81 20.79
N VAL A 80 -26.40 -13.60 20.71
CA VAL A 80 -25.05 -13.29 21.23
C VAL A 80 -25.12 -13.22 22.76
N CYS A 81 -24.59 -14.23 23.46
CA CYS A 81 -24.36 -14.14 24.90
C CYS A 81 -23.23 -13.15 25.17
N ARG A 82 -23.56 -12.00 25.79
CA ARG A 82 -22.59 -11.08 26.40
C ARG A 82 -22.09 -11.70 27.71
N THR A 83 -20.90 -12.28 27.68
CA THR A 83 -20.15 -12.57 28.91
C THR A 83 -18.92 -11.68 28.94
N THR A 84 -19.01 -10.57 29.66
CA THR A 84 -17.92 -9.62 29.89
C THR A 84 -16.99 -10.18 30.96
N LEU A 85 -15.88 -10.79 30.55
CA LEU A 85 -14.74 -11.04 31.44
C LEU A 85 -13.78 -9.86 31.29
N THR A 86 -13.81 -8.96 32.26
CA THR A 86 -12.90 -7.81 32.35
C THR A 86 -11.51 -8.29 32.77
N MET A 87 -10.61 -8.42 31.80
CA MET A 87 -9.16 -8.45 32.03
C MET A 87 -8.58 -7.11 31.57
N GLU A 88 -7.82 -6.45 32.44
CA GLU A 88 -7.12 -5.21 32.12
C GLU A 88 -6.12 -5.44 30.97
N PRO A 89 -5.95 -4.47 30.05
CA PRO A 89 -4.97 -4.60 28.99
C PRO A 89 -3.56 -4.67 29.59
N PRO A 90 -2.69 -5.59 29.13
CA PRO A 90 -1.32 -5.65 29.60
C PRO A 90 -0.63 -4.35 29.18
N VAL A 91 -0.02 -3.70 30.16
CA VAL A 91 0.63 -2.37 30.14
C VAL A 91 1.73 -2.22 29.05
N GLY A 92 2.03 -3.26 28.26
CA GLY A 92 3.03 -3.25 27.19
C GLY A 92 2.49 -3.28 25.74
N SER A 93 1.22 -3.62 25.49
CA SER A 93 0.73 -3.79 24.10
C SER A 93 0.48 -2.46 23.36
N SER A 94 0.29 -1.37 24.10
CA SER A 94 0.16 -0.01 23.53
C SER A 94 1.49 0.58 23.05
N LEU A 95 2.65 0.04 23.48
CA LEU A 95 3.99 0.58 23.20
C LEU A 95 4.57 0.16 21.84
N LEU A 96 4.17 -1.00 21.33
CA LEU A 96 4.63 -1.54 20.04
C LEU A 96 4.22 -0.67 18.84
N ILE A 97 3.09 0.03 18.96
CA ILE A 97 2.41 0.70 17.85
C ILE A 97 2.62 2.23 17.90
N THR A 98 3.02 2.80 19.05
CA THR A 98 2.95 4.25 19.25
C THR A 98 4.25 5.05 19.15
N SER A 99 5.48 4.54 19.33
CA SER A 99 6.55 5.56 19.56
C SER A 99 8.05 5.30 19.42
N PRO A 100 8.56 4.42 18.55
CA PRO A 100 9.96 4.65 18.14
C PRO A 100 10.34 4.28 16.70
N LEU A 101 11.24 5.09 16.12
CA LEU A 101 11.92 4.78 14.87
C LEU A 101 12.90 3.66 15.20
N LEU A 102 13.17 2.77 14.26
CA LEU A 102 14.18 1.74 14.47
C LEU A 102 15.57 2.32 14.82
N GLN A 103 15.83 3.56 14.42
CA GLN A 103 17.02 4.32 14.81
C GLN A 103 17.11 4.58 16.33
N GLU A 104 15.99 4.51 17.06
CA GLU A 104 15.93 4.71 18.50
C GLU A 104 15.99 3.38 19.27
N PHE A 105 16.31 2.26 18.59
CA PHE A 105 16.31 0.90 19.16
C PHE A 105 17.06 0.80 20.49
N PHE A 106 18.28 1.34 20.55
CA PHE A 106 19.11 1.30 21.74
C PHE A 106 18.85 2.45 22.70
N THR A 107 18.55 3.64 22.19
CA THR A 107 18.39 4.84 23.01
C THR A 107 17.11 4.82 23.84
N ASP A 108 16.04 4.21 23.31
CA ASP A 108 14.75 4.09 23.97
C ASP A 108 14.44 2.64 24.42
N SER A 109 15.44 1.75 24.37
CA SER A 109 15.38 0.34 24.82
C SER A 109 14.18 -0.43 24.23
N LEU A 110 14.02 -0.37 22.92
CA LEU A 110 12.81 -0.86 22.24
C LEU A 110 12.60 -2.36 22.37
N TRP A 111 13.68 -3.13 22.45
CA TRP A 111 13.56 -4.56 22.71
C TRP A 111 12.86 -4.84 24.04
N GLY A 112 13.14 -4.04 25.06
CA GLY A 112 12.58 -4.19 26.40
C GLY A 112 11.10 -3.81 26.49
N THR A 113 10.54 -3.13 25.48
CA THR A 113 9.11 -2.80 25.44
C THR A 113 8.25 -3.97 24.94
N LEU A 114 8.86 -4.99 24.32
CA LEU A 114 8.16 -6.21 23.91
C LEU A 114 7.81 -7.08 25.13
N PRO A 115 6.69 -7.82 25.11
CA PRO A 115 6.42 -8.83 26.13
C PRO A 115 7.59 -9.83 26.25
N CYS A 116 7.97 -10.23 27.47
CA CYS A 116 9.11 -11.14 27.69
C CYS A 116 9.01 -12.42 26.87
N SER A 117 7.80 -12.98 26.76
CA SER A 117 7.55 -14.19 25.96
C SER A 117 7.78 -13.98 24.46
N TRP A 118 7.59 -12.76 23.94
CA TRP A 118 7.90 -12.42 22.55
C TRP A 118 9.40 -12.27 22.37
N GLN A 119 10.08 -11.64 23.33
CA GLN A 119 11.54 -11.56 23.32
C GLN A 119 12.15 -12.95 23.27
N GLU A 120 11.72 -13.88 24.14
CA GLU A 120 12.18 -15.27 24.16
C GLU A 120 11.91 -16.02 22.84
N ALA A 121 10.76 -15.78 22.20
CA ALA A 121 10.41 -16.43 20.94
C ALA A 121 11.22 -15.91 19.74
N LEU A 122 11.59 -14.63 19.77
CA LEU A 122 12.27 -13.93 18.66
C LEU A 122 13.79 -13.86 18.82
N ASP A 123 14.31 -13.91 20.05
CA ASP A 123 15.74 -13.86 20.32
C ASP A 123 16.45 -15.11 19.75
N GLY A 124 17.61 -14.90 19.14
CA GLY A 124 18.38 -15.97 18.51
C GLY A 124 17.79 -16.54 17.20
N LEU A 125 16.72 -15.96 16.65
CA LEU A 125 16.31 -16.22 15.27
C LEU A 125 17.29 -15.56 14.29
N ASN A 126 17.69 -16.31 13.27
CA ASN A 126 18.47 -15.75 12.17
C ASN A 126 17.54 -15.12 11.10
N PRO A 127 18.07 -14.32 10.16
CA PRO A 127 17.24 -13.63 9.17
C PRO A 127 16.33 -14.55 8.33
N PRO A 128 16.78 -15.69 7.78
CA PRO A 128 15.87 -16.61 7.08
C PRO A 128 14.73 -17.12 7.96
N GLN A 129 15.00 -17.46 9.22
CA GLN A 129 13.96 -17.87 10.16
C GLN A 129 12.93 -16.77 10.44
N LEU A 130 13.35 -15.49 10.45
CA LEU A 130 12.40 -14.37 10.58
C LEU A 130 11.47 -14.26 9.36
N ALA A 131 11.99 -14.44 8.14
CA ALA A 131 11.15 -14.46 6.93
C ALA A 131 10.10 -15.58 7.00
N THR A 132 10.54 -16.79 7.36
CA THR A 132 9.69 -17.98 7.37
C THR A 132 8.70 -17.98 8.54
N LEU A 133 9.19 -17.81 9.76
CA LEU A 133 8.39 -17.99 10.98
C LEU A 133 7.57 -16.75 11.33
N LEU A 134 8.13 -15.54 11.20
CA LEU A 134 7.44 -14.30 11.55
C LEU A 134 6.65 -13.75 10.36
N LEU A 135 7.29 -13.56 9.20
CA LEU A 135 6.67 -12.97 8.02
C LEU A 135 5.92 -13.99 7.14
N GLY A 136 5.88 -15.27 7.51
CA GLY A 136 5.12 -16.28 6.76
C GLY A 136 5.51 -16.42 5.28
N MET A 137 6.75 -16.05 4.94
CA MET A 137 7.29 -16.05 3.58
C MET A 137 8.47 -17.03 3.53
N PRO A 138 8.21 -18.36 3.52
CA PRO A 138 9.26 -19.38 3.41
C PRO A 138 10.01 -19.27 2.08
N GLY A 139 11.28 -19.67 2.06
CA GLY A 139 11.99 -19.92 0.81
C GLY A 139 11.46 -21.16 0.08
N ASP A 140 11.84 -21.33 -1.20
CA ASP A 140 11.44 -22.49 -1.99
C ASP A 140 11.84 -23.81 -1.31
N GLY A 141 10.85 -24.66 -1.06
CA GLY A 141 11.02 -25.96 -0.40
C GLY A 141 11.27 -25.89 1.12
N GLU A 142 11.20 -24.70 1.73
CA GLU A 142 11.40 -24.54 3.17
C GLU A 142 10.13 -24.91 3.96
N VAL A 143 10.28 -25.78 4.96
CA VAL A 143 9.18 -26.20 5.84
C VAL A 143 9.18 -25.34 7.10
N VAL A 144 8.02 -24.76 7.42
CA VAL A 144 7.81 -24.00 8.66
C VAL A 144 7.98 -24.94 9.86
N ARG A 145 9.07 -24.75 10.62
CA ARG A 145 9.34 -25.49 11.86
C ARG A 145 9.69 -24.54 12.99
N TYR A 146 8.85 -24.53 14.02
CA TYR A 146 9.10 -23.76 15.23
C TYR A 146 10.00 -24.56 16.18
N ARG A 147 11.00 -23.89 16.78
CA ARG A 147 11.86 -24.50 17.81
C ARG A 147 11.11 -24.75 19.12
N SER A 148 10.10 -23.94 19.38
CA SER A 148 9.23 -23.98 20.56
C SER A 148 7.86 -23.39 20.20
N VAL A 149 6.84 -23.67 21.01
CA VAL A 149 5.52 -23.04 20.83
C VAL A 149 5.66 -21.54 21.05
N TRP A 150 5.35 -20.75 20.01
CA TRP A 150 5.35 -19.30 20.12
C TRP A 150 4.18 -18.81 20.98
N PRO A 151 4.31 -17.65 21.65
CA PRO A 151 3.23 -17.07 22.43
C PRO A 151 1.98 -16.86 21.57
N LEU A 152 0.81 -17.25 22.10
CA LEU A 152 -0.47 -17.10 21.39
C LEU A 152 -0.72 -15.66 20.94
N THR A 153 -0.28 -14.67 21.73
CA THR A 153 -0.43 -13.25 21.41
C THR A 153 0.42 -12.83 20.20
N LEU A 154 1.61 -13.40 20.00
CA LEU A 154 2.45 -13.14 18.83
C LEU A 154 1.86 -13.80 17.58
N LEU A 155 1.36 -15.04 17.71
CA LEU A 155 0.68 -15.74 16.63
C LEU A 155 -0.62 -15.04 16.23
N ALA A 156 -1.39 -14.55 17.21
CA ALA A 156 -2.59 -13.76 16.98
C ALA A 156 -2.27 -12.46 16.24
N LEU A 157 -1.25 -11.69 16.67
CA LEU A 157 -0.79 -10.48 15.97
C LEU A 157 -0.50 -10.80 14.49
N LYS A 158 0.28 -11.85 14.23
CA LYS A 158 0.62 -12.28 12.88
C LYS A 158 -0.62 -12.62 12.07
N SER A 159 -1.49 -13.50 12.59
CA SER A 159 -2.71 -13.89 11.90
C SER A 159 -3.64 -12.70 11.63
N THR A 160 -3.75 -11.77 12.57
CA THR A 160 -4.55 -10.55 12.42
C THR A 160 -3.98 -9.62 11.36
N ALA A 161 -2.65 -9.41 11.35
CA ALA A 161 -2.00 -8.57 10.34
C ALA A 161 -2.28 -9.05 8.91
N TYR A 162 -2.21 -10.36 8.66
CA TYR A 162 -2.55 -10.93 7.35
C TYR A 162 -4.05 -10.93 7.04
N ALA A 163 -4.90 -11.23 8.03
CA ALA A 163 -6.33 -11.34 7.81
C ALA A 163 -7.01 -9.98 7.56
N LEU A 164 -6.46 -8.90 8.10
CA LEU A 164 -7.02 -7.56 8.00
C LEU A 164 -6.37 -6.68 6.92
N ALA A 165 -5.18 -7.04 6.43
CA ALA A 165 -4.60 -6.34 5.30
C ALA A 165 -5.40 -6.65 4.02
N PHE A 166 -5.57 -5.64 3.16
CA PHE A 166 -6.19 -5.85 1.85
C PHE A 166 -5.41 -6.87 1.03
N ASN A 167 -6.10 -7.59 0.15
CA ASN A 167 -5.46 -8.53 -0.75
C ASN A 167 -4.48 -7.78 -1.67
N ARG A 168 -3.21 -8.16 -1.61
CA ARG A 168 -2.13 -7.59 -2.42
C ARG A 168 -1.75 -8.51 -3.58
N THR A 169 -2.39 -9.66 -3.71
CA THR A 169 -2.11 -10.60 -4.79
C THR A 169 -2.84 -10.10 -6.03
N PRO A 170 -2.14 -9.72 -7.10
CA PRO A 170 -2.80 -9.43 -8.36
C PRO A 170 -3.52 -10.66 -8.91
N GLY A 171 -4.50 -10.45 -9.80
CA GLY A 171 -5.17 -11.53 -10.53
C GLY A 171 -4.25 -12.33 -11.48
N PHE A 172 -2.95 -12.04 -11.51
CA PHE A 172 -1.92 -12.72 -12.30
C PHE A 172 -0.81 -13.28 -11.39
N GLN A 173 -0.18 -14.40 -11.79
CA GLN A 173 0.82 -15.08 -10.96
C GLN A 173 2.21 -14.45 -11.04
N THR A 174 2.62 -13.98 -12.22
CA THR A 174 3.90 -13.30 -12.43
C THR A 174 3.70 -12.16 -13.44
N PRO A 175 4.49 -11.07 -13.34
CA PRO A 175 4.54 -10.04 -14.37
C PRO A 175 4.98 -10.64 -15.72
N SER A 176 4.00 -11.11 -16.48
CA SER A 176 4.16 -11.78 -17.77
C SER A 176 4.95 -10.91 -18.77
N GLU A 177 4.92 -9.59 -18.58
CA GLU A 177 5.67 -8.64 -19.37
C GLU A 177 7.20 -8.68 -19.14
N PHE A 178 7.73 -9.38 -18.14
CA PHE A 178 9.17 -9.51 -17.90
C PHE A 178 9.73 -10.92 -18.17
N LEU A 179 8.91 -11.85 -18.69
CA LEU A 179 9.32 -13.24 -18.92
C LEU A 179 10.53 -13.38 -19.86
N GLU A 180 10.60 -12.57 -20.92
CA GLU A 180 11.72 -12.59 -21.87
C GLU A 180 12.94 -11.82 -21.37
N ASN A 181 12.71 -10.71 -20.66
CA ASN A 181 13.77 -9.84 -20.16
C ASN A 181 13.37 -9.20 -18.82
N PRO A 182 14.03 -9.54 -17.70
CA PRO A 182 13.68 -9.00 -16.38
C PRO A 182 13.98 -7.50 -16.23
N SER A 183 14.76 -6.92 -17.14
CA SER A 183 15.09 -5.49 -17.15
C SER A 183 14.19 -4.67 -18.07
N GLN A 184 13.39 -5.30 -18.93
CA GLN A 184 12.59 -4.61 -19.92
C GLN A 184 11.25 -5.30 -20.15
N SER A 185 10.16 -4.54 -20.03
CA SER A 185 8.82 -5.04 -20.32
C SER A 185 8.71 -5.38 -21.82
N SER A 186 8.47 -6.63 -22.19
CA SER A 186 8.28 -7.05 -23.60
C SER A 186 7.01 -6.45 -24.20
N ARG A 187 5.98 -6.28 -23.37
CA ARG A 187 4.69 -5.73 -23.80
C ARG A 187 4.69 -4.19 -23.88
N LEU A 188 5.61 -3.48 -23.21
CA LEU A 188 5.82 -2.05 -23.40
C LEU A 188 6.76 -1.81 -24.59
N THR A 189 6.30 -1.11 -25.62
CA THR A 189 7.06 -0.93 -26.86
C THR A 189 8.43 -0.26 -26.62
N ALA A 190 9.44 -0.66 -27.42
CA ALA A 190 10.85 -0.26 -27.23
C ALA A 190 11.08 1.25 -27.02
N PRO A 191 10.43 2.13 -27.78
CA PRO A 191 10.62 3.58 -27.62
C PRO A 191 10.19 4.09 -26.23
N PHE A 192 9.20 3.46 -25.59
CA PHE A 192 8.68 3.86 -24.27
C PHE A 192 9.50 3.32 -23.10
N ARG A 193 10.40 2.35 -23.33
CA ARG A 193 11.28 1.78 -22.30
C ARG A 193 12.52 2.64 -22.04
N LYS A 194 12.89 3.52 -22.97
CA LYS A 194 14.11 4.32 -22.92
C LYS A 194 14.12 5.20 -21.66
N HIS A 195 15.19 5.12 -20.87
CA HIS A 195 15.37 5.84 -19.60
C HIS A 195 14.36 5.48 -18.48
N VAL A 196 13.58 4.41 -18.62
CA VAL A 196 12.60 3.99 -17.62
C VAL A 196 13.10 2.73 -16.92
N ARG A 197 13.16 2.74 -15.58
CA ARG A 197 13.56 1.56 -14.80
C ARG A 197 12.49 0.45 -14.84
N PRO A 198 12.83 -0.84 -14.65
CA PRO A 198 11.88 -1.95 -14.75
C PRO A 198 10.59 -1.74 -13.92
N LYS A 199 10.72 -1.40 -12.63
CA LYS A 199 9.57 -1.05 -11.77
C LYS A 199 8.66 -0.01 -12.40
N LYS A 200 9.23 1.08 -12.94
CA LYS A 200 8.44 2.18 -13.50
C LYS A 200 7.80 1.76 -14.84
N GLN A 201 8.46 0.91 -15.63
CA GLN A 201 7.86 0.33 -16.85
C GLN A 201 6.62 -0.51 -16.52
N HIS A 202 6.70 -1.34 -15.47
CA HIS A 202 5.58 -2.13 -14.95
C HIS A 202 4.40 -1.23 -14.56
N GLU A 203 4.65 -0.24 -13.71
CA GLU A 203 3.63 0.69 -13.23
C GLU A 203 2.97 1.48 -14.38
N ILE A 204 3.77 2.01 -15.32
CA ILE A 204 3.27 2.79 -16.46
C ILE A 204 2.35 1.94 -17.33
N ARG A 205 2.78 0.71 -17.66
CA ARG A 205 1.99 -0.19 -18.49
C ARG A 205 0.66 -0.51 -17.83
N ARG A 206 0.71 -1.05 -16.60
CA ARG A 206 -0.47 -1.57 -15.91
C ARG A 206 -1.48 -0.47 -15.59
N LEU A 207 -1.01 0.67 -15.07
CA LEU A 207 -1.90 1.78 -14.80
C LEU A 207 -2.41 2.44 -16.08
N GLY A 208 -1.59 2.55 -17.13
CA GLY A 208 -2.03 3.11 -18.41
C GLY A 208 -3.15 2.28 -19.05
N GLU A 209 -3.02 0.95 -19.04
CA GLU A 209 -4.06 0.03 -19.53
C GLU A 209 -5.34 0.13 -18.69
N LEU A 210 -5.22 0.17 -17.36
CA LEU A 210 -6.35 0.40 -16.46
C LEU A 210 -7.07 1.72 -16.77
N VAL A 211 -6.32 2.82 -16.92
CA VAL A 211 -6.87 4.13 -17.24
C VAL A 211 -7.56 4.13 -18.60
N LYS A 212 -7.00 3.44 -19.61
CA LYS A 212 -7.65 3.30 -20.92
C LYS A 212 -9.00 2.58 -20.82
N LYS A 213 -9.04 1.42 -20.15
CA LYS A 213 -10.28 0.67 -19.92
C LYS A 213 -11.30 1.51 -19.17
N LEU A 214 -10.87 2.18 -18.09
CA LEU A 214 -11.74 3.04 -17.29
C LEU A 214 -12.28 4.23 -18.10
N SER A 215 -11.45 4.83 -18.95
CA SER A 215 -11.85 5.92 -19.86
C SER A 215 -12.91 5.45 -20.86
N ASP A 216 -12.74 4.26 -21.43
CA ASP A 216 -13.69 3.68 -22.40
C ASP A 216 -15.03 3.34 -21.74
N LEU A 217 -15.00 2.73 -20.55
CA LEU A 217 -16.20 2.37 -19.79
C LEU A 217 -17.00 3.59 -19.34
N THR A 218 -16.31 4.66 -18.95
CA THR A 218 -16.96 5.86 -18.43
C THR A 218 -17.26 6.88 -19.53
N GLY A 219 -16.73 6.70 -20.74
CA GLY A 219 -16.84 7.66 -21.83
C GLY A 219 -16.14 8.98 -21.53
N CYS A 220 -15.03 8.94 -20.78
CA CYS A 220 -14.20 10.12 -20.53
C CYS A 220 -13.50 10.55 -21.82
N THR A 221 -13.51 11.85 -22.07
CA THR A 221 -12.95 12.47 -23.29
C THR A 221 -11.52 12.94 -23.09
N GLN A 222 -11.08 13.10 -21.85
CA GLN A 222 -9.76 13.60 -21.49
C GLN A 222 -9.29 12.98 -20.16
N VAL A 223 -8.02 12.63 -20.10
CA VAL A 223 -7.34 12.19 -18.87
C VAL A 223 -6.51 13.33 -18.32
N VAL A 224 -6.55 13.55 -17.02
CA VAL A 224 -5.66 14.49 -16.32
C VAL A 224 -4.74 13.72 -15.38
N ASP A 225 -3.45 13.69 -15.71
CA ASP A 225 -2.39 13.07 -14.93
C ASP A 225 -1.77 14.10 -13.97
N VAL A 226 -2.08 13.97 -12.69
CA VAL A 226 -1.71 14.94 -11.65
C VAL A 226 -0.48 14.44 -10.88
N GLY A 227 0.56 15.27 -10.80
CA GLY A 227 1.88 14.88 -10.29
C GLY A 227 2.65 14.04 -11.30
N SER A 228 2.60 14.43 -12.58
CA SER A 228 3.10 13.63 -13.70
C SER A 228 4.63 13.44 -13.72
N GLY A 229 5.39 14.24 -12.97
CA GLY A 229 6.84 14.22 -12.94
C GLY A 229 7.44 14.42 -14.34
N GLN A 230 8.26 13.48 -14.81
CA GLN A 230 8.86 13.50 -16.16
C GLN A 230 7.88 13.04 -17.28
N GLY A 231 6.59 12.91 -16.98
CA GLY A 231 5.53 12.64 -17.95
C GLY A 231 5.58 11.25 -18.58
N HIS A 232 6.21 10.25 -17.95
CA HIS A 232 6.33 8.91 -18.57
C HIS A 232 4.98 8.19 -18.71
N LEU A 233 4.10 8.28 -17.70
CA LEU A 233 2.74 7.72 -17.78
C LEU A 233 1.90 8.50 -18.79
N SER A 234 1.90 9.83 -18.69
CA SER A 234 1.19 10.74 -19.60
C SER A 234 1.58 10.50 -21.06
N ARG A 235 2.87 10.36 -21.34
CA ARG A 235 3.40 10.01 -22.67
C ARG A 235 2.91 8.65 -23.16
N PHE A 236 2.93 7.63 -22.30
CA PHE A 236 2.42 6.30 -22.67
C PHE A 236 0.92 6.31 -22.95
N MET A 237 0.11 6.95 -22.10
CA MET A 237 -1.33 7.09 -22.31
C MET A 237 -1.65 7.84 -23.60
N SER A 238 -0.91 8.93 -23.90
CA SER A 238 -1.16 9.77 -25.06
C SER A 238 -0.67 9.15 -26.37
N LEU A 239 0.63 8.83 -26.45
CA LEU A 239 1.26 8.36 -27.69
C LEU A 239 1.19 6.83 -27.87
N GLY A 240 1.02 6.07 -26.78
CA GLY A 240 0.93 4.61 -26.81
C GLY A 240 -0.51 4.10 -26.85
N LEU A 241 -1.44 4.74 -26.14
CA LEU A 241 -2.84 4.32 -26.02
C LEU A 241 -3.84 5.26 -26.73
N GLY A 242 -3.36 6.35 -27.32
CA GLY A 242 -4.19 7.29 -28.09
C GLY A 242 -5.14 8.15 -27.25
N LEU A 243 -4.90 8.27 -25.95
CA LEU A 243 -5.72 9.09 -25.06
C LEU A 243 -5.40 10.57 -25.20
N LYS A 244 -6.39 11.44 -24.96
CA LYS A 244 -6.18 12.88 -24.84
C LYS A 244 -5.75 13.19 -23.40
N VAL A 245 -4.48 13.56 -23.20
CA VAL A 245 -3.89 13.69 -21.86
C VAL A 245 -3.45 15.12 -21.56
N LYS A 246 -3.90 15.66 -20.43
CA LYS A 246 -3.33 16.84 -19.76
C LYS A 246 -2.48 16.36 -18.59
N SER A 247 -1.24 16.82 -18.47
CA SER A 247 -0.36 16.50 -17.36
C SER A 247 -0.14 17.74 -16.50
N ILE A 248 -0.28 17.61 -15.19
CA ILE A 248 -0.07 18.71 -14.23
C ILE A 248 1.11 18.37 -13.33
N GLU A 249 2.12 19.24 -13.30
CA GLU A 249 3.32 19.10 -12.49
C GLU A 249 3.76 20.46 -11.94
N GLY A 250 4.17 20.51 -10.67
CA GLY A 250 4.53 21.77 -10.00
C GLY A 250 5.96 22.23 -10.29
N ASP A 251 6.87 21.31 -10.62
CA ASP A 251 8.26 21.62 -10.96
C ASP A 251 8.44 21.86 -12.47
N GLN A 252 8.71 23.12 -12.83
CA GLN A 252 9.03 23.57 -14.18
C GLN A 252 10.10 22.69 -14.87
N ARG A 253 11.14 22.27 -14.14
CA ARG A 253 12.25 21.49 -14.71
C ARG A 253 11.79 20.09 -15.10
N LEU A 254 10.85 19.51 -14.37
CA LEU A 254 10.27 18.21 -14.69
C LEU A 254 9.37 18.30 -15.91
N VAL A 255 8.59 19.38 -16.04
CA VAL A 255 7.78 19.66 -17.22
C VAL A 255 8.63 19.85 -18.48
N GLU A 256 9.68 20.67 -18.42
CA GLU A 256 10.63 20.85 -19.54
C GLU A 256 11.27 19.52 -19.94
N ARG A 257 11.64 18.70 -18.95
CA ARG A 257 12.19 17.37 -19.20
C ARG A 257 11.15 16.45 -19.84
N ALA A 258 9.89 16.52 -19.43
CA ALA A 258 8.80 15.74 -20.01
C ALA A 258 8.59 16.11 -21.49
N GLN A 259 8.52 17.40 -21.80
CA GLN A 259 8.39 17.92 -23.17
C GLN A 259 9.57 17.48 -24.06
N HIS A 260 10.81 17.54 -23.55
CA HIS A 260 11.98 17.07 -24.27
C HIS A 260 11.90 15.57 -24.59
N LEU A 261 11.50 14.76 -23.61
CA LEU A 261 11.35 13.32 -23.80
C LEU A 261 10.21 12.96 -24.78
N ASP A 262 9.15 13.76 -24.83
CA ASP A 262 8.08 13.60 -25.82
C ASP A 262 8.60 13.83 -27.25
N GLN A 263 9.38 14.91 -27.44
CA GLN A 263 9.99 15.22 -28.74
C GLN A 263 10.97 14.12 -29.19
N GLU A 264 11.81 13.62 -28.28
CA GLU A 264 12.69 12.49 -28.56
C GLU A 264 11.90 11.26 -29.03
N LEU A 265 10.77 10.97 -28.37
CA LEU A 265 9.94 9.82 -28.69
C LEU A 265 9.25 10.00 -30.04
N LEU A 266 8.63 11.15 -30.30
CA LEU A 266 8.00 11.45 -31.58
C LEU A 266 8.97 11.28 -32.74
N GLN A 267 10.18 11.83 -32.62
CA GLN A 267 11.22 11.68 -33.64
C GLN A 267 11.62 10.21 -33.86
N ALA A 268 11.66 9.40 -32.80
CA ALA A 268 11.93 7.97 -32.92
C ALA A 268 10.80 7.24 -33.64
N LEU A 269 9.55 7.53 -33.28
CA LEU A 269 8.37 6.91 -33.89
C LEU A 269 8.20 7.32 -35.37
N GLU A 270 8.47 8.58 -35.72
CA GLU A 270 8.48 9.04 -37.13
C GLU A 270 9.55 8.31 -37.96
N LYS A 271 10.73 8.07 -37.38
CA LYS A 271 11.80 7.31 -38.05
C LYS A 271 11.41 5.85 -38.25
N GLU A 272 10.70 5.24 -37.30
CA GLU A 272 10.19 3.88 -37.42
C GLU A 272 9.09 3.78 -38.48
N GLU A 273 8.15 4.73 -38.53
CA GLU A 273 7.12 4.79 -39.57
C GLU A 273 7.71 4.91 -40.97
N LYS A 274 8.71 5.79 -41.15
CA LYS A 274 9.42 5.93 -42.43
C LYS A 274 10.13 4.64 -42.84
N ARG A 275 10.60 3.84 -41.87
CA ARG A 275 11.25 2.55 -42.12
C ARG A 275 10.26 1.43 -42.39
N ASN A 276 9.06 1.50 -41.82
CA ASN A 276 8.06 0.44 -41.94
C ASN A 276 6.63 1.00 -42.13
N PRO A 277 6.33 1.56 -43.32
CA PRO A 277 5.07 2.25 -43.58
C PRO A 277 3.83 1.33 -43.58
N GLN A 278 3.99 0.01 -43.63
CA GLN A 278 2.87 -0.95 -43.67
C GLN A 278 2.40 -1.43 -42.28
N VAL A 279 3.11 -1.11 -41.20
CA VAL A 279 2.85 -1.67 -39.86
C VAL A 279 2.23 -0.68 -38.87
N VAL A 280 2.13 0.61 -39.21
CA VAL A 280 1.80 1.66 -38.24
C VAL A 280 0.65 2.55 -38.74
N GLN A 281 -0.59 2.06 -38.66
CA GLN A 281 -1.77 2.92 -38.53
C GLN A 281 -2.08 3.12 -37.04
N ILE A 282 -1.21 3.83 -36.32
CA ILE A 282 -1.57 4.35 -35.00
C ILE A 282 -2.37 5.62 -35.27
N GLY A 283 -3.53 5.77 -34.64
CA GLY A 283 -4.40 6.95 -34.78
C GLY A 283 -3.68 8.26 -34.42
N SER A 284 -4.41 9.38 -34.45
CA SER A 284 -3.91 10.73 -34.15
C SER A 284 -2.92 10.73 -32.97
N ARG A 285 -1.61 10.84 -33.27
CA ARG A 285 -0.54 10.90 -32.26
C ARG A 285 -0.54 12.28 -31.63
N ARG A 286 -1.29 12.42 -30.55
CA ARG A 286 -1.32 13.67 -29.78
C ARG A 286 -0.28 13.57 -28.69
N SER A 287 0.60 14.56 -28.61
CA SER A 287 1.47 14.71 -27.43
C SER A 287 0.64 15.08 -26.21
N PRO A 288 1.02 14.62 -25.01
CA PRO A 288 0.39 15.09 -23.80
C PRO A 288 0.63 16.61 -23.64
N HIS A 289 -0.39 17.32 -23.16
CA HIS A 289 -0.27 18.74 -22.86
C HIS A 289 0.20 18.93 -21.42
N HIS A 290 1.43 19.39 -21.24
CA HIS A 290 2.01 19.59 -19.92
C HIS A 290 1.80 21.00 -19.40
N VAL A 291 1.33 21.11 -18.16
CA VAL A 291 1.07 22.38 -17.48
C VAL A 291 1.84 22.44 -16.17
N VAL A 292 2.47 23.59 -15.93
CA VAL A 292 3.27 23.85 -14.73
C VAL A 292 2.34 24.45 -13.68
N GLN A 293 1.86 23.63 -12.76
CA GLN A 293 0.91 24.07 -11.75
C GLN A 293 1.02 23.20 -10.49
N TRP A 294 1.05 23.85 -9.33
CA TRP A 294 0.90 23.18 -8.05
C TRP A 294 -0.57 22.91 -7.77
N VAL A 295 -0.86 21.67 -7.35
CA VAL A 295 -2.21 21.26 -6.93
C VAL A 295 -2.23 21.20 -5.41
N ASP A 296 -3.02 22.08 -4.79
CA ASP A 296 -3.22 22.12 -3.35
C ASP A 296 -4.54 21.42 -2.98
N PRO A 297 -4.57 20.58 -1.94
CA PRO A 297 -5.77 19.82 -1.54
C PRO A 297 -6.90 20.70 -0.98
N ARG A 298 -6.67 21.97 -0.67
CA ARG A 298 -7.63 22.91 -0.07
C ARG A 298 -8.23 23.87 -1.09
N THR A 299 -7.62 24.01 -2.27
CA THR A 299 -8.07 24.94 -3.31
C THR A 299 -8.47 24.19 -4.57
N ARG A 300 -9.52 24.67 -5.25
CA ARG A 300 -9.84 24.15 -6.58
C ARG A 300 -8.76 24.59 -7.57
N CYS A 301 -8.08 23.61 -8.16
CA CYS A 301 -7.26 23.81 -9.35
C CYS A 301 -8.16 23.92 -10.60
N GLU A 302 -8.43 25.15 -11.07
CA GLU A 302 -9.24 25.39 -12.28
C GLU A 302 -8.58 24.79 -13.53
N GLU A 303 -7.24 24.82 -13.59
CA GLU A 303 -6.47 24.27 -14.69
C GLU A 303 -6.74 22.77 -14.94
N LEU A 304 -7.04 22.02 -13.87
CA LEU A 304 -7.42 20.60 -13.98
C LEU A 304 -8.73 20.42 -14.76
N LEU A 305 -9.63 21.40 -14.72
CA LEU A 305 -10.96 21.35 -15.34
C LEU A 305 -10.98 21.93 -16.76
N LEU A 306 -9.99 22.74 -17.13
CA LEU A 306 -9.95 23.35 -18.46
C LEU A 306 -9.80 22.27 -19.56
N PRO A 307 -10.70 22.22 -20.54
CA PRO A 307 -10.56 21.30 -21.66
C PRO A 307 -9.36 21.71 -22.53
N LEU A 308 -8.68 20.74 -23.14
CA LEU A 308 -7.55 21.01 -24.03
C LEU A 308 -7.95 21.53 -25.43
N GLU A 309 -9.23 21.39 -25.83
CA GLU A 309 -9.76 21.93 -27.09
C GLU A 309 -11.19 22.43 -26.85
N ASP A 310 -11.71 23.29 -27.73
CA ASP A 310 -13.13 23.70 -27.73
C ASP A 310 -14.01 22.46 -27.91
N SER A 311 -14.57 21.95 -26.80
CA SER A 311 -15.39 20.73 -26.83
C SER A 311 -16.57 20.91 -27.79
N PRO A 312 -16.81 19.95 -28.72
CA PRO A 312 -18.01 19.98 -29.54
C PRO A 312 -19.24 19.77 -28.66
N GLN A 313 -20.03 20.83 -28.45
CA GLN A 313 -21.42 20.88 -27.92
C GLN A 313 -21.81 20.04 -26.68
N GLY A 314 -20.88 19.36 -25.98
CA GLY A 314 -21.19 18.34 -24.96
C GLY A 314 -20.30 18.31 -23.72
N GLY A 315 -19.68 19.43 -23.34
CA GLY A 315 -18.85 19.53 -22.12
C GLY A 315 -17.58 18.66 -22.17
N ALA A 316 -16.74 18.73 -21.13
CA ALA A 316 -15.58 17.86 -20.98
C ALA A 316 -15.86 16.81 -19.89
N ARG A 317 -15.58 15.53 -20.19
CA ARG A 317 -15.69 14.43 -19.23
C ARG A 317 -14.29 13.94 -18.90
N LEU A 318 -13.89 14.10 -17.65
CA LEU A 318 -12.52 13.97 -17.19
C LEU A 318 -12.31 12.70 -16.37
N LEU A 319 -11.20 12.04 -16.62
CA LEU A 319 -10.67 10.97 -15.76
C LEU A 319 -9.42 11.51 -15.06
N LEU A 320 -9.40 11.51 -13.74
CA LEU A 320 -8.21 11.88 -12.97
C LEU A 320 -7.34 10.67 -12.71
N THR A 321 -6.04 10.81 -12.91
CA THR A 321 -5.07 9.80 -12.52
C THR A 321 -3.85 10.42 -11.85
N GLY A 322 -3.16 9.63 -11.03
CA GLY A 322 -1.92 10.05 -10.37
C GLY A 322 -1.13 8.84 -9.92
N LEU A 323 0.00 8.59 -10.59
CA LEU A 323 0.93 7.51 -10.24
C LEU A 323 1.97 8.02 -9.24
N HIS A 324 1.88 7.55 -8.00
CA HIS A 324 2.63 8.08 -6.84
C HIS A 324 2.14 9.47 -6.39
N ALA A 325 0.82 9.65 -6.29
CA ALA A 325 0.23 10.84 -5.70
C ALA A 325 0.65 10.96 -4.22
N CYS A 326 1.73 11.70 -3.97
CA CYS A 326 2.42 11.73 -2.68
C CYS A 326 1.64 12.53 -1.63
N GLY A 327 1.43 11.95 -0.46
CA GLY A 327 0.81 12.65 0.68
C GLY A 327 -0.52 13.30 0.28
N ASP A 328 -0.65 14.58 0.59
CA ASP A 328 -1.85 15.36 0.33
C ASP A 328 -2.22 15.52 -1.14
N LEU A 329 -1.32 15.22 -2.09
CA LEU A 329 -1.69 15.19 -3.50
C LEU A 329 -2.77 14.14 -3.77
N SER A 330 -2.68 12.96 -3.13
CA SER A 330 -3.72 11.93 -3.23
C SER A 330 -5.08 12.42 -2.69
N VAL A 331 -5.06 13.24 -1.63
CA VAL A 331 -6.25 13.88 -1.07
C VAL A 331 -6.83 14.93 -2.02
N ALA A 332 -5.97 15.69 -2.69
CA ALA A 332 -6.39 16.66 -3.70
C ALA A 332 -7.13 15.96 -4.85
N LEU A 333 -6.62 14.84 -5.38
CA LEU A 333 -7.31 14.06 -6.41
C LEU A 333 -8.70 13.60 -5.94
N LEU A 334 -8.81 13.09 -4.72
CA LEU A 334 -10.09 12.63 -4.16
C LEU A 334 -11.10 13.76 -3.98
N ARG A 335 -10.65 14.93 -3.50
CA ARG A 335 -11.50 16.12 -3.36
C ARG A 335 -11.93 16.67 -4.71
N HIS A 336 -11.04 16.69 -5.69
CA HIS A 336 -11.39 17.11 -7.05
C HIS A 336 -12.39 16.17 -7.71
N PHE A 337 -12.18 14.86 -7.64
CA PHE A 337 -13.14 13.87 -8.11
C PHE A 337 -14.52 14.09 -7.48
N SER A 338 -14.54 14.28 -6.17
CA SER A 338 -15.76 14.55 -5.40
C SER A 338 -16.49 15.83 -5.81
N CYS A 339 -15.79 16.96 -5.88
CA CYS A 339 -16.43 18.27 -5.94
C CYS A 339 -16.59 18.84 -7.36
N CYS A 340 -15.96 18.24 -8.38
CA CYS A 340 -15.98 18.73 -9.76
C CYS A 340 -16.90 17.86 -10.64
N PRO A 341 -18.06 18.35 -11.10
CA PRO A 341 -19.01 17.58 -11.91
C PRO A 341 -18.40 17.00 -13.20
N GLU A 342 -17.44 17.68 -13.80
CA GLU A 342 -16.76 17.28 -15.04
C GLU A 342 -15.90 16.04 -14.85
N VAL A 343 -15.49 15.73 -13.62
CA VAL A 343 -14.69 14.56 -13.30
C VAL A 343 -15.61 13.37 -13.07
N GLU A 344 -15.56 12.39 -13.97
CA GLU A 344 -16.44 11.22 -13.98
C GLU A 344 -15.79 9.98 -13.37
N ALA A 345 -14.46 9.92 -13.44
CA ALA A 345 -13.67 8.76 -13.05
C ALA A 345 -12.34 9.14 -12.38
N LEU A 346 -11.83 8.25 -11.53
CA LEU A 346 -10.57 8.39 -10.81
C LEU A 346 -9.81 7.06 -10.82
N ALA A 347 -8.50 7.11 -11.05
CA ALA A 347 -7.55 6.02 -10.80
C ALA A 347 -6.30 6.56 -10.08
N SER A 348 -6.21 6.37 -8.77
CA SER A 348 -5.20 7.01 -7.91
C SER A 348 -4.30 5.99 -7.20
N VAL A 349 -2.99 6.25 -7.22
CA VAL A 349 -1.97 5.46 -6.49
C VAL A 349 -1.25 6.34 -5.48
N GLY A 350 -1.62 6.23 -4.21
CA GLY A 350 -0.90 6.88 -3.10
C GLY A 350 0.41 6.17 -2.75
N CYS A 351 1.40 6.89 -2.21
CA CYS A 351 2.69 6.25 -1.86
C CYS A 351 3.48 6.83 -0.69
N CYS A 352 3.35 8.12 -0.36
CA CYS A 352 4.11 8.78 0.71
C CYS A 352 3.18 9.19 1.86
N TYR A 353 2.65 8.21 2.60
CA TYR A 353 1.64 8.47 3.62
C TYR A 353 2.16 9.33 4.79
N MET A 354 3.45 9.26 5.10
CA MET A 354 4.11 10.11 6.10
C MET A 354 4.05 11.61 5.75
N LYS A 355 3.76 11.96 4.50
CA LYS A 355 3.56 13.35 4.02
C LYS A 355 2.10 13.82 4.10
N LEU A 356 1.17 12.98 4.57
CA LEU A 356 -0.21 13.43 4.79
C LEU A 356 -0.24 14.49 5.90
N SER A 357 -1.00 15.57 5.70
CA SER A 357 -1.23 16.54 6.77
C SER A 357 -2.12 15.96 7.87
N ASP A 358 -1.93 16.47 9.08
CA ASP A 358 -2.74 16.14 10.26
C ASP A 358 -2.95 17.46 11.04
N PRO A 359 -4.16 18.05 11.02
CA PRO A 359 -5.39 17.55 10.36
C PRO A 359 -5.42 17.83 8.85
N GLY A 360 -6.32 17.14 8.15
CA GLY A 360 -6.72 17.45 6.76
C GLY A 360 -6.23 16.48 5.69
N GLY A 361 -5.19 15.69 5.99
CA GLY A 361 -4.67 14.62 5.14
C GLY A 361 -5.16 13.24 5.58
N TYR A 362 -5.25 12.96 6.89
CA TYR A 362 -5.87 11.74 7.45
C TYR A 362 -6.45 12.01 8.85
N PRO A 363 -7.60 11.42 9.22
CA PRO A 363 -8.54 10.73 8.33
C PRO A 363 -9.25 11.71 7.40
N LEU A 364 -9.81 11.20 6.31
CA LEU A 364 -10.62 11.96 5.36
C LEU A 364 -12.09 11.53 5.40
N SER A 365 -12.36 10.26 5.72
CA SER A 365 -13.70 9.75 6.00
C SER A 365 -14.24 10.32 7.32
N GLN A 366 -15.50 10.73 7.31
CA GLN A 366 -16.20 11.13 8.53
C GLN A 366 -16.32 9.95 9.49
N TRP A 367 -16.62 8.76 8.97
CA TRP A 367 -16.74 7.56 9.78
C TRP A 367 -15.45 7.23 10.53
N VAL A 368 -14.30 7.21 9.85
CA VAL A 368 -12.99 6.95 10.49
C VAL A 368 -12.69 8.01 11.55
N ALA A 369 -13.00 9.28 11.27
CA ALA A 369 -12.82 10.38 12.22
C ALA A 369 -13.65 10.24 13.51
N THR A 370 -14.69 9.41 13.52
CA THR A 370 -15.49 9.14 14.75
C THR A 370 -14.96 7.98 15.60
N LEU A 371 -14.00 7.19 15.11
CA LEU A 371 -13.51 6.02 15.83
C LEU A 371 -12.53 6.42 16.95
N PRO A 372 -12.63 5.86 18.16
CA PRO A 372 -11.61 6.12 19.17
C PRO A 372 -10.25 5.56 18.70
N GLY A 373 -9.17 6.32 18.88
CA GLY A 373 -7.81 5.87 18.51
C GLY A 373 -7.56 5.79 17.01
N TYR A 374 -8.31 6.52 16.18
CA TYR A 374 -8.09 6.56 14.73
C TYR A 374 -6.72 7.14 14.36
N GLU A 375 -6.01 7.85 15.24
CA GLU A 375 -4.83 8.61 14.88
C GLU A 375 -3.70 7.73 14.34
N LEU A 376 -3.16 8.08 13.17
CA LEU A 376 -1.98 7.46 12.61
C LEU A 376 -0.78 8.39 12.75
N SER A 377 0.09 8.05 13.70
CA SER A 377 1.36 8.76 13.90
C SER A 377 2.19 8.80 12.61
N TYR A 378 3.05 9.81 12.47
CA TYR A 378 4.01 9.89 11.36
C TYR A 378 4.76 8.56 11.14
N ARG A 379 5.11 7.87 12.23
CA ARG A 379 5.88 6.61 12.21
C ARG A 379 5.10 5.46 11.58
N LEU A 380 3.81 5.32 11.93
CA LEU A 380 2.96 4.30 11.32
C LEU A 380 2.80 4.58 9.82
N ARG A 381 2.58 5.85 9.46
CA ARG A 381 2.46 6.28 8.07
C ARG A 381 3.75 6.09 7.28
N GLU A 382 4.92 6.28 7.89
CA GLU A 382 6.21 5.95 7.29
C GLU A 382 6.40 4.43 7.17
N GLY A 383 5.99 3.68 8.20
CA GLY A 383 5.95 2.22 8.24
C GLY A 383 5.25 1.61 7.03
N ALA A 384 4.06 2.13 6.72
CA ALA A 384 3.26 1.74 5.55
C ALA A 384 3.97 1.94 4.20
N CYS A 385 5.01 2.78 4.15
CA CYS A 385 5.83 3.03 2.96
C CYS A 385 6.97 2.02 2.77
N HIS A 386 7.13 1.01 3.64
CA HIS A 386 8.13 -0.04 3.44
C HIS A 386 7.60 -1.24 2.64
N ALA A 387 8.51 -1.93 1.95
CA ALA A 387 8.22 -3.07 1.10
C ALA A 387 8.42 -4.38 1.89
N LEU A 388 7.34 -5.03 2.30
CA LEU A 388 7.40 -6.28 3.06
C LEU A 388 8.04 -7.40 2.23
N GLU A 389 7.59 -7.55 0.99
CA GLU A 389 7.98 -8.62 0.07
C GLU A 389 9.49 -8.54 -0.28
N GLU A 390 9.98 -7.35 -0.65
CA GLU A 390 11.41 -7.11 -0.89
C GLU A 390 12.26 -7.34 0.37
N TYR A 391 11.73 -6.99 1.55
CA TYR A 391 12.43 -7.21 2.81
C TYR A 391 12.50 -8.70 3.17
N ALA A 392 11.41 -9.46 3.00
CA ALA A 392 11.41 -10.89 3.22
C ALA A 392 12.43 -11.61 2.32
N GLN A 393 12.54 -11.23 1.05
CA GLN A 393 13.59 -11.75 0.16
C GLN A 393 15.01 -11.43 0.66
N ARG A 394 15.23 -10.23 1.22
CA ARG A 394 16.53 -9.87 1.82
C ARG A 394 16.83 -10.67 3.08
N LEU A 395 15.82 -10.94 3.91
CA LEU A 395 15.94 -11.81 5.08
C LEU A 395 16.30 -13.24 4.68
N GLN A 396 15.62 -13.82 3.69
CA GLN A 396 15.91 -15.16 3.16
C GLN A 396 17.35 -15.27 2.65
N LYS A 397 17.84 -14.25 1.94
CA LYS A 397 19.22 -14.20 1.43
C LYS A 397 20.26 -13.83 2.50
N ALA A 398 19.83 -13.58 3.75
CA ALA A 398 20.66 -13.01 4.81
C ALA A 398 21.49 -11.81 4.31
N GLY A 399 20.83 -10.93 3.55
CA GLY A 399 21.51 -9.94 2.74
C GLY A 399 22.36 -8.97 3.56
N PRO A 400 23.52 -8.53 3.03
CA PRO A 400 24.46 -7.66 3.73
C PRO A 400 23.86 -6.32 4.22
N GLY A 401 22.76 -5.88 3.61
CA GLY A 401 22.06 -4.64 3.96
C GLY A 401 21.36 -4.65 5.33
N LEU A 402 21.09 -5.81 5.93
CA LEU A 402 20.32 -5.93 7.18
C LEU A 402 20.97 -5.20 8.36
N ARG A 403 22.32 -5.19 8.42
CA ARG A 403 23.07 -4.52 9.50
C ARG A 403 22.93 -3.00 9.51
N THR A 404 22.47 -2.39 8.40
CA THR A 404 22.30 -0.94 8.28
C THR A 404 21.40 -0.40 9.38
N HIS A 405 20.37 -1.17 9.76
CA HIS A 405 19.46 -0.79 10.83
C HIS A 405 20.13 -0.76 12.19
N CYS A 406 20.94 -1.79 12.51
CA CYS A 406 21.71 -1.85 13.74
C CYS A 406 22.75 -0.71 13.82
N TYR A 407 23.45 -0.44 12.72
CA TYR A 407 24.45 0.62 12.65
C TYR A 407 23.83 2.02 12.78
N ARG A 408 22.65 2.25 12.16
CA ARG A 408 21.89 3.50 12.35
C ARG A 408 21.44 3.68 13.80
N ALA A 409 20.96 2.62 14.43
CA ALA A 409 20.57 2.67 15.83
C ALA A 409 21.74 2.96 16.77
N ALA A 410 22.91 2.36 16.51
CA ALA A 410 24.13 2.65 17.27
C ALA A 410 24.65 4.07 17.01
N LEU A 411 24.56 4.59 15.79
CA LEU A 411 24.90 5.98 15.50
C LEU A 411 24.02 6.96 16.29
N GLU A 412 22.73 6.69 16.44
CA GLU A 412 21.82 7.53 17.23
C GLU A 412 22.23 7.61 18.70
N THR A 413 22.77 6.53 19.31
CA THR A 413 23.25 6.58 20.71
C THR A 413 24.42 7.55 20.86
N VAL A 414 25.34 7.55 19.89
CA VAL A 414 26.49 8.45 19.88
C VAL A 414 26.06 9.90 19.62
N ILE A 415 25.15 10.13 18.67
CA ILE A 415 24.60 11.46 18.39
C ILE A 415 23.90 12.03 19.64
N ARG A 416 23.02 11.26 20.28
CA ARG A 416 22.29 11.70 21.48
C ARG A 416 23.24 11.95 22.66
N HIS A 417 24.34 11.20 22.76
CA HIS A 417 25.35 11.45 23.78
C HIS A 417 26.13 12.76 23.52
N ALA A 418 26.56 12.99 22.28
CA ALA A 418 27.32 14.17 21.90
C ALA A 418 26.46 15.46 21.93
N GLN A 419 25.21 15.38 21.47
CA GLN A 419 24.28 16.51 21.42
C GLN A 419 22.86 16.05 21.76
N PRO A 420 22.44 16.05 23.04
CA PRO A 420 21.14 15.53 23.48
C PRO A 420 19.90 16.18 22.82
N LYS A 421 20.05 17.43 22.35
CA LYS A 421 19.01 18.16 21.63
C LYS A 421 18.89 17.75 20.15
N LEU A 422 19.94 17.17 19.57
CA LEU A 422 19.94 16.71 18.19
C LEU A 422 19.33 15.31 18.13
N ARG A 423 18.01 15.26 17.95
CA ARG A 423 17.28 14.00 17.78
C ARG A 423 16.93 13.84 16.31
N ARG A 424 17.20 12.65 15.76
CA ARG A 424 16.77 12.27 14.42
C ARG A 424 17.23 13.25 13.33
N PRO A 425 18.54 13.54 13.19
CA PRO A 425 19.04 14.52 12.22
C PRO A 425 18.89 14.12 10.74
N GLY A 426 18.14 13.05 10.41
CA GLY A 426 17.96 12.60 9.02
C GLY A 426 19.28 12.19 8.37
N VAL A 427 19.91 11.11 8.87
CA VAL A 427 21.22 10.67 8.36
C VAL A 427 21.07 10.10 6.95
N GLN A 428 21.63 10.81 5.96
CA GLN A 428 21.68 10.34 4.57
C GLN A 428 22.32 8.95 4.49
N GLY A 429 21.93 8.16 3.48
CA GLY A 429 22.44 6.81 3.27
C GLY A 429 23.98 6.79 3.16
N ILE A 430 24.62 5.89 3.91
CA ILE A 430 26.04 5.62 3.80
C ILE A 430 26.20 4.45 2.82
N PRO A 431 26.90 4.60 1.69
CA PRO A 431 27.06 3.51 0.73
C PRO A 431 27.93 2.39 1.31
N ARG A 432 27.70 1.16 0.85
CA ARG A 432 28.48 -0.05 1.19
C ARG A 432 28.63 -0.30 2.71
N VAL A 433 27.56 -0.07 3.48
CA VAL A 433 27.53 -0.29 4.94
C VAL A 433 28.05 -1.68 5.35
N HIS A 434 27.80 -2.68 4.52
CA HIS A 434 28.21 -4.06 4.77
C HIS A 434 29.72 -4.31 4.71
N GLU A 435 30.47 -3.40 4.07
CA GLU A 435 31.94 -3.43 4.04
C GLU A 435 32.54 -2.69 5.24
N LEU A 436 31.74 -1.90 5.96
CA LEU A 436 32.21 -1.05 7.05
C LEU A 436 32.15 -1.75 8.40
N LYS A 437 33.15 -1.46 9.22
CA LYS A 437 33.07 -1.68 10.67
C LYS A 437 32.11 -0.67 11.30
N ILE A 438 31.53 -1.01 12.46
CA ILE A 438 30.54 -0.15 13.12
C ILE A 438 31.14 1.20 13.50
N GLU A 439 32.41 1.24 13.89
CA GLU A 439 33.13 2.47 14.22
C GLU A 439 33.22 3.40 13.01
N GLU A 440 33.67 2.88 11.87
CA GLU A 440 33.81 3.63 10.62
C GLU A 440 32.46 4.16 10.13
N TYR A 441 31.40 3.37 10.29
CA TYR A 441 30.05 3.82 9.98
C TYR A 441 29.63 5.00 10.86
N VAL A 442 29.86 4.89 12.17
CA VAL A 442 29.52 5.94 13.14
C VAL A 442 30.27 7.22 12.81
N GLN A 443 31.58 7.15 12.56
CA GLN A 443 32.39 8.32 12.19
C GLN A 443 31.85 9.03 10.93
N ARG A 444 31.54 8.27 9.87
CA ARG A 444 30.92 8.82 8.64
C ARG A 444 29.51 9.35 8.88
N GLY A 445 28.79 8.78 9.84
CA GLY A 445 27.48 9.22 10.27
C GLY A 445 27.52 10.57 10.98
N LEU A 446 28.45 10.72 11.93
CA LEU A 446 28.71 11.96 12.67
C LEU A 446 29.04 13.11 11.72
N GLN A 447 29.94 12.88 10.76
CA GLN A 447 30.28 13.87 9.74
C GLN A 447 29.06 14.36 8.95
N ARG A 448 28.14 13.45 8.58
CA ARG A 448 26.92 13.79 7.83
C ARG A 448 25.92 14.65 8.62
N VAL A 449 25.98 14.58 9.95
CA VAL A 449 25.09 15.35 10.83
C VAL A 449 25.77 16.60 11.39
N GLY A 450 26.96 16.94 10.89
CA GLY A 450 27.73 18.11 11.32
C GLY A 450 28.42 17.95 12.67
N LEU A 451 28.60 16.72 13.15
CA LEU A 451 29.35 16.42 14.37
C LEU A 451 30.77 15.98 14.05
N ASP A 452 31.68 16.15 15.01
CA ASP A 452 33.08 15.75 14.87
C ASP A 452 33.20 14.21 14.69
N PRO A 453 33.73 13.71 13.56
CA PRO A 453 33.91 12.28 13.34
C PRO A 453 34.97 11.66 14.26
N GLN A 454 35.81 12.46 14.91
CA GLN A 454 36.86 12.00 15.83
C GLN A 454 36.44 12.02 17.30
N LEU A 455 35.15 12.22 17.59
CA LEU A 455 34.63 12.12 18.95
C LEU A 455 35.06 10.80 19.61
N PRO A 456 35.45 10.81 20.90
CA PRO A 456 35.85 9.60 21.59
C PRO A 456 34.70 8.61 21.64
N LEU A 457 34.84 7.49 20.92
CA LEU A 457 33.82 6.45 20.83
C LEU A 457 34.01 5.40 21.94
N ASN A 458 32.92 5.04 22.61
CA ASN A 458 32.90 3.87 23.48
C ASN A 458 32.82 2.59 22.62
N LEU A 459 33.98 2.04 22.26
CA LEU A 459 34.09 0.84 21.41
C LEU A 459 33.43 -0.38 22.04
N ALA A 460 33.45 -0.51 23.37
CA ALA A 460 32.79 -1.61 24.06
C ALA A 460 31.27 -1.53 23.91
N ALA A 461 30.69 -0.33 24.05
CA ALA A 461 29.26 -0.10 23.83
C ALA A 461 28.86 -0.36 22.37
N LEU A 462 29.65 0.08 21.38
CA LEU A 462 29.38 -0.18 19.97
C LEU A 462 29.41 -1.68 19.65
N ARG A 463 30.38 -2.43 20.19
CA ARG A 463 30.42 -3.90 20.04
C ARG A 463 29.22 -4.57 20.70
N ALA A 464 28.80 -4.09 21.87
CA ALA A 464 27.60 -4.60 22.55
C ALA A 464 26.30 -4.30 21.76
N HIS A 465 26.23 -3.16 21.07
CA HIS A 465 25.13 -2.86 20.14
C HIS A 465 25.16 -3.79 18.92
N GLN A 466 26.32 -3.98 18.31
CA GLN A 466 26.49 -4.88 17.16
C GLN A 466 26.12 -6.33 17.49
N ALA A 467 26.44 -6.80 18.71
CA ALA A 467 26.06 -8.13 19.18
C ALA A 467 24.53 -8.35 19.23
N GLN A 468 23.73 -7.27 19.24
CA GLN A 468 22.27 -7.31 19.25
C GLN A 468 21.65 -7.12 17.85
N GLU A 469 22.43 -7.24 16.78
CA GLU A 469 21.95 -7.06 15.39
C GLU A 469 20.69 -7.89 15.09
N ASN A 470 20.66 -9.17 15.49
CA ASN A 470 19.49 -10.03 15.27
C ASN A 470 18.23 -9.52 15.95
N ARG A 471 18.34 -8.90 17.14
CA ARG A 471 17.20 -8.29 17.84
C ARG A 471 16.69 -7.07 17.11
N VAL A 472 17.59 -6.24 16.57
CA VAL A 472 17.21 -5.09 15.73
C VAL A 472 16.46 -5.56 14.47
N VAL A 473 16.97 -6.60 13.81
CA VAL A 473 16.35 -7.20 12.61
C VAL A 473 15.00 -7.83 12.94
N ALA A 474 14.87 -8.54 14.07
CA ALA A 474 13.61 -9.12 14.53
C ALA A 474 12.57 -8.04 14.84
N PHE A 475 12.96 -6.98 15.55
CA PHE A 475 12.08 -5.85 15.86
C PHE A 475 11.63 -5.12 14.59
N PHE A 476 12.52 -4.91 13.62
CA PHE A 476 12.14 -4.31 12.35
C PHE A 476 11.20 -5.21 11.54
N SER A 477 11.41 -6.53 11.60
CA SER A 477 10.51 -7.51 10.98
C SER A 477 9.10 -7.46 11.58
N LEU A 478 8.96 -7.27 12.90
CA LEU A 478 7.66 -7.02 13.54
C LEU A 478 6.98 -5.75 13.02
N ALA A 479 7.74 -4.65 12.85
CA ALA A 479 7.20 -3.42 12.29
C ALA A 479 6.73 -3.61 10.84
N LEU A 480 7.49 -4.36 10.03
CA LEU A 480 7.15 -4.63 8.64
C LEU A 480 5.98 -5.58 8.45
N LEU A 481 5.78 -6.53 9.37
CA LEU A 481 4.57 -7.36 9.41
C LEU A 481 3.29 -6.51 9.47
N LEU A 482 3.35 -5.34 10.13
CA LEU A 482 2.22 -4.43 10.25
C LEU A 482 2.11 -3.41 9.11
N ALA A 483 3.13 -3.25 8.28
CA ALA A 483 3.13 -2.23 7.23
C ALA A 483 1.95 -2.35 6.24
N PRO A 484 1.59 -3.55 5.73
CA PRO A 484 0.41 -3.70 4.86
C PRO A 484 -0.91 -3.38 5.55
N LEU A 485 -1.01 -3.67 6.85
CA LEU A 485 -2.19 -3.36 7.64
C LEU A 485 -2.36 -1.84 7.80
N VAL A 486 -1.28 -1.11 8.09
CA VAL A 486 -1.35 0.36 8.19
C VAL A 486 -1.69 0.99 6.84
N GLU A 487 -1.13 0.49 5.73
CA GLU A 487 -1.53 0.92 4.39
C GLU A 487 -3.04 0.67 4.14
N THR A 488 -3.55 -0.49 4.57
CA THR A 488 -4.98 -0.83 4.48
C THR A 488 -5.85 0.16 5.24
N LEU A 489 -5.47 0.57 6.45
CA LEU A 489 -6.24 1.58 7.21
C LEU A 489 -6.34 2.91 6.47
N ILE A 490 -5.27 3.32 5.80
CA ILE A 490 -5.25 4.57 5.02
C ILE A 490 -6.09 4.44 3.75
N LEU A 491 -5.99 3.32 3.05
CA LEU A 491 -6.74 3.08 1.82
C LEU A 491 -8.23 2.90 2.11
N LEU A 492 -8.59 2.24 3.22
CA LEU A 492 -9.96 2.11 3.67
C LEU A 492 -10.58 3.48 4.01
N ASP A 493 -9.83 4.37 4.67
CA ASP A 493 -10.26 5.75 4.88
C ASP A 493 -10.60 6.47 3.57
N ARG A 494 -9.83 6.25 2.50
CA ARG A 494 -10.11 6.86 1.18
C ARG A 494 -11.32 6.24 0.49
N LEU A 495 -11.45 4.92 0.60
CA LEU A 495 -12.60 4.19 0.07
C LEU A 495 -13.89 4.68 0.74
N LEU A 496 -13.89 4.74 2.08
CA LEU A 496 -15.03 5.21 2.86
C LEU A 496 -15.36 6.68 2.56
N TYR A 497 -14.37 7.55 2.42
CA TYR A 497 -14.60 8.94 2.03
C TYR A 497 -15.37 9.08 0.70
N LEU A 498 -15.08 8.24 -0.29
CA LEU A 498 -15.78 8.24 -1.57
C LEU A 498 -17.18 7.64 -1.46
N GLN A 499 -17.32 6.54 -0.71
CA GLN A 499 -18.60 5.87 -0.49
C GLN A 499 -19.58 6.71 0.34
N GLU A 500 -19.09 7.47 1.33
CA GLU A 500 -19.87 8.44 2.11
C GLU A 500 -20.55 9.49 1.23
N GLN A 501 -20.01 9.73 0.03
CA GLN A 501 -20.53 10.68 -0.94
C GLN A 501 -21.38 10.02 -2.03
N GLY A 502 -21.62 8.72 -1.93
CA GLY A 502 -22.44 7.95 -2.87
C GLY A 502 -21.71 7.53 -4.14
N PHE A 503 -20.38 7.64 -4.20
CA PHE A 503 -19.61 7.18 -5.36
C PHE A 503 -19.30 5.69 -5.29
N HIS A 504 -19.15 5.08 -6.47
CA HIS A 504 -18.65 3.72 -6.59
C HIS A 504 -17.13 3.74 -6.54
N SER A 505 -16.52 2.91 -5.70
CA SER A 505 -15.08 2.86 -5.56
C SER A 505 -14.58 1.49 -5.13
N GLU A 506 -13.38 1.13 -5.60
CA GLU A 506 -12.73 -0.16 -5.35
C GLU A 506 -11.21 -0.01 -5.28
N LEU A 507 -10.54 -0.97 -4.62
CA LEU A 507 -9.08 -1.06 -4.55
C LEU A 507 -8.60 -2.28 -5.32
N LEU A 508 -7.86 -2.05 -6.40
CA LEU A 508 -7.40 -3.10 -7.30
C LEU A 508 -5.89 -3.35 -7.13
N PRO A 509 -5.44 -4.58 -6.82
CA PRO A 509 -4.01 -4.91 -6.73
C PRO A 509 -3.41 -5.13 -8.12
N ILE A 510 -3.17 -4.07 -8.89
CA ILE A 510 -2.76 -4.23 -10.32
C ILE A 510 -1.25 -4.36 -10.52
N PHE A 511 -0.44 -4.05 -9.50
CA PHE A 511 1.01 -4.23 -9.58
C PHE A 511 1.47 -5.49 -8.86
N SER A 512 2.59 -6.07 -9.30
CA SER A 512 3.31 -7.09 -8.53
C SER A 512 3.91 -6.42 -7.29
N PRO A 513 3.57 -6.87 -6.06
CA PRO A 513 4.05 -6.26 -4.83
C PRO A 513 5.57 -6.42 -4.64
N GLU A 514 6.21 -7.40 -5.30
CA GLU A 514 7.66 -7.58 -5.32
C GLU A 514 8.37 -6.47 -6.11
N LEU A 515 7.76 -5.98 -7.20
CA LEU A 515 8.30 -4.92 -8.05
C LEU A 515 7.85 -3.53 -7.62
N SER A 516 6.55 -3.36 -7.36
CA SER A 516 5.96 -2.14 -6.85
C SER A 516 5.15 -2.42 -5.58
N PRO A 517 5.74 -2.16 -4.40
CA PRO A 517 5.09 -2.47 -3.12
C PRO A 517 3.84 -1.63 -2.83
N ARG A 518 3.62 -0.53 -3.54
CA ARG A 518 2.37 0.26 -3.48
C ARG A 518 1.45 -0.27 -4.58
N ASN A 519 0.94 -1.48 -4.38
CA ASN A 519 0.39 -2.25 -5.47
C ASN A 519 -1.13 -2.09 -5.67
N LEU A 520 -1.79 -1.42 -4.73
CA LEU A 520 -3.22 -1.13 -4.75
C LEU A 520 -3.50 0.21 -5.44
N VAL A 521 -4.47 0.21 -6.34
CA VAL A 521 -4.96 1.39 -7.04
C VAL A 521 -6.40 1.64 -6.63
N LEU A 522 -6.67 2.85 -6.14
CA LEU A 522 -8.02 3.28 -5.83
C LEU A 522 -8.69 3.75 -7.12
N VAL A 523 -9.72 3.02 -7.54
CA VAL A 523 -10.56 3.35 -8.70
C VAL A 523 -11.89 3.85 -8.18
N ALA A 524 -12.44 4.90 -8.81
CA ALA A 524 -13.76 5.38 -8.48
C ALA A 524 -14.50 5.96 -9.69
N THR A 525 -15.82 5.87 -9.68
CA THR A 525 -16.71 6.43 -10.69
C THR A 525 -17.96 7.05 -10.08
N LYS A 526 -18.50 8.08 -10.74
CA LYS A 526 -19.77 8.69 -10.35
C LYS A 526 -20.98 7.91 -10.84
N GLY A 527 -20.87 7.29 -12.01
CA GLY A 527 -21.88 6.38 -12.54
C GLY A 527 -21.64 4.93 -12.07
N PRO A 528 -22.71 4.12 -11.91
CA PRO A 528 -22.59 2.70 -11.64
C PRO A 528 -21.95 1.97 -12.83
N LEU A 529 -20.91 1.19 -12.57
CA LEU A 529 -20.24 0.37 -13.59
C LEU A 529 -20.71 -1.11 -13.59
N GLY A 530 -21.55 -1.52 -12.65
CA GLY A 530 -22.04 -2.90 -12.55
C GLY A 530 -20.88 -3.91 -12.50
N GLN A 531 -20.98 -5.01 -13.27
CA GLN A 531 -19.93 -6.04 -13.36
C GLN A 531 -18.63 -5.56 -14.05
N ALA A 532 -18.59 -4.35 -14.62
CA ALA A 532 -17.45 -3.89 -15.41
C ALA A 532 -16.17 -3.64 -14.60
N PHE A 533 -16.24 -3.54 -13.26
CA PHE A 533 -15.05 -3.50 -12.41
C PHE A 533 -14.20 -4.78 -12.53
N SER A 534 -14.83 -5.95 -12.68
CA SER A 534 -14.10 -7.21 -12.89
C SER A 534 -13.27 -7.24 -14.18
N VAL A 535 -13.64 -6.43 -15.19
CA VAL A 535 -12.91 -6.28 -16.46
C VAL A 535 -11.64 -5.44 -16.29
N LEU A 536 -11.57 -4.63 -15.23
CA LEU A 536 -10.40 -3.80 -14.90
C LEU A 536 -9.26 -4.63 -14.30
N GLU A 537 -9.56 -5.80 -13.71
CA GLU A 537 -8.57 -6.70 -13.10
C GLU A 537 -7.89 -7.64 -14.10
N SER A 538 -8.51 -7.91 -15.25
CA SER A 538 -8.00 -8.88 -16.23
C SER A 538 -6.84 -8.32 -17.06
N GLU A 539 -5.83 -9.16 -17.35
CA GLU A 539 -4.75 -8.81 -18.29
C GLU A 539 -5.23 -8.74 -19.74
N ASP A 540 -6.31 -9.44 -20.08
CA ASP A 540 -6.74 -9.67 -21.45
C ASP A 540 -7.99 -8.86 -21.81
N SER A 541 -7.86 -8.07 -22.88
CA SER A 541 -8.91 -7.72 -23.84
C SER A 541 -8.25 -7.50 -25.20
#